data_AF-A0A2S5AGV9-F1
#
_entry.id   AF-A0A2S5AGV9-F1
#
_cell.length_a   1.000
_cell.length_b   1.000
_cell.length_c   1.000
_cell.angle_alpha   90.00
_cell.angle_beta   90.00
_cell.angle_gamma   90.00
#
_symmetry.space_group_name_H-M   'P 1'
#
loop_
_entity.id
_entity.type
_entity.pdbx_description
1 polymer ?
#
loop_
_entity_poly.entity_id
_entity_poly.type
_entity_poly.pdbx_seq_one_letter_code
_entity_poly.pdbx_strand_id
1 'polypeptide(L)'
;MKYVKNLILLSSLTFLFNSCGIGDWETSLYCQKIEGTSKILYKYDAWGGRDSHAFGYILLDSTENFEVDISKNLPFSYLENIPSKKHIQGVDCEEPDYENIDKKVKEIFTPLNNISETEEEIEIKTKIYQYEGFSKRSSGLGTFEFENFKETRDSIIFYNLNDIKSMEPEHLDSLKLKKKNIVIRQNKNFEIISIDIEDLILSKKTNEILSNKTYFLTPKTKMKSNLFSNYGIFKERL
;
A
#
# COMPACT_ATOMS: atom_id res chain seq x y z
N MET A 1 -65.11 1.55 -4.34
CA MET A 1 -63.92 1.38 -5.22
C MET A 1 -63.22 2.71 -5.53
N LYS A 2 -62.71 3.44 -4.53
CA LYS A 2 -61.87 4.64 -4.76
C LYS A 2 -60.51 4.62 -4.03
N TYR A 3 -60.31 3.69 -3.10
CA TYR A 3 -59.07 3.60 -2.30
C TYR A 3 -58.02 2.64 -2.88
N VAL A 4 -58.37 1.78 -3.84
CA VAL A 4 -57.43 0.80 -4.43
C VAL A 4 -56.54 1.43 -5.51
N LYS A 5 -56.95 2.56 -6.12
CA LYS A 5 -56.15 3.23 -7.15
C LYS A 5 -55.00 4.09 -6.59
N ASN A 6 -55.06 4.51 -5.32
CA ASN A 6 -53.99 5.30 -4.70
C ASN A 6 -52.87 4.45 -4.09
N LEU A 7 -53.08 3.14 -3.87
CA LEU A 7 -52.03 2.27 -3.33
C LEU A 7 -51.00 1.86 -4.39
N ILE A 8 -51.45 1.69 -5.65
CA ILE A 8 -50.59 1.28 -6.77
C ILE A 8 -49.66 2.44 -7.20
N LEU A 9 -50.11 3.69 -7.06
CA LEU A 9 -49.28 4.86 -7.35
C LEU A 9 -48.18 5.10 -6.30
N LEU A 10 -48.41 4.65 -5.06
CA LEU A 10 -47.43 4.77 -3.97
C LEU A 10 -46.37 3.67 -4.04
N SER A 11 -46.72 2.46 -4.51
CA SER A 11 -45.76 1.37 -4.72
C SER A 11 -44.86 1.53 -5.95
N SER A 12 -45.28 2.33 -6.94
CA SER A 12 -44.43 2.68 -8.09
C SER A 12 -43.43 3.80 -7.80
N LEU A 13 -43.66 4.60 -6.74
CA LEU A 13 -42.77 5.70 -6.37
C LEU A 13 -41.61 5.24 -5.45
N THR A 14 -41.74 4.10 -4.79
CA THR A 14 -40.66 3.51 -3.97
C THR A 14 -39.63 2.74 -4.80
N PHE A 15 -39.89 2.46 -6.09
CA PHE A 15 -38.91 1.84 -7.00
C PHE A 15 -38.01 2.85 -7.72
N LEU A 16 -38.26 4.16 -7.59
CA LEU A 16 -37.47 5.21 -8.25
C LEU A 16 -36.42 5.87 -7.32
N PHE A 17 -36.25 5.38 -6.08
CA PHE A 17 -35.21 5.85 -5.16
C PHE A 17 -34.07 4.85 -4.91
N ASN A 18 -34.04 3.70 -5.61
CA ASN A 18 -32.92 2.75 -5.54
C ASN A 18 -31.90 2.90 -6.68
N SER A 19 -31.89 4.01 -7.42
CA SER A 19 -30.86 4.26 -8.45
C SER A 19 -30.29 5.68 -8.42
N CYS A 20 -30.07 6.21 -7.21
CA CYS A 20 -29.27 7.42 -7.01
C CYS A 20 -28.02 7.09 -6.17
N GLY A 21 -26.97 6.65 -6.87
CA GLY A 21 -25.57 6.98 -6.58
C GLY A 21 -24.95 6.53 -5.27
N ILE A 22 -24.66 5.24 -5.14
CA ILE A 22 -23.40 4.83 -4.50
C ILE A 22 -22.44 4.67 -5.68
N GLY A 23 -21.56 5.64 -5.90
CA GLY A 23 -20.61 5.58 -7.01
C GLY A 23 -19.75 4.33 -6.88
N ASP A 24 -19.66 3.53 -7.93
CA ASP A 24 -18.71 2.42 -7.98
C ASP A 24 -17.30 2.98 -7.75
N TRP A 25 -16.61 2.48 -6.72
CA TRP A 25 -15.22 2.85 -6.45
C TRP A 25 -14.33 2.20 -7.50
N GLU A 26 -13.58 3.00 -8.26
CA GLU A 26 -12.47 2.47 -9.04
C GLU A 26 -11.34 2.11 -8.07
N THR A 27 -11.15 0.82 -7.82
CA THR A 27 -10.26 0.32 -6.76
C THR A 27 -9.08 -0.44 -7.36
N SER A 28 -7.87 0.06 -7.09
CA SER A 28 -6.65 -0.73 -7.20
C SER A 28 -6.43 -1.50 -5.91
N LEU A 29 -6.58 -2.82 -5.96
CA LEU A 29 -6.50 -3.68 -4.79
C LEU A 29 -5.28 -4.61 -4.89
N TYR A 30 -4.47 -4.65 -3.84
CA TYR A 30 -3.32 -5.52 -3.74
C TYR A 30 -3.37 -6.31 -2.44
N CYS A 31 -2.99 -7.58 -2.48
CA CYS A 31 -3.06 -8.44 -1.29
C CYS A 31 -1.76 -9.20 -1.04
N GLN A 32 -1.44 -9.40 0.24
CA GLN A 32 -0.46 -10.39 0.69
C GLN A 32 -1.04 -11.26 1.80
N LYS A 33 -0.69 -12.54 1.82
CA LYS A 33 -1.14 -13.45 2.89
C LYS A 33 -0.21 -13.34 4.09
N ILE A 34 -0.77 -13.30 5.30
CA ILE A 34 0.03 -13.39 6.53
C ILE A 34 0.28 -14.88 6.83
N GLU A 35 1.55 -15.29 6.75
CA GLU A 35 1.95 -16.68 6.92
C GLU A 35 1.52 -17.24 8.29
N GLY A 36 0.98 -18.45 8.28
CA GLY A 36 0.49 -19.12 9.50
C GLY A 36 -0.86 -18.62 10.01
N THR A 37 -1.60 -17.84 9.20
CA THR A 37 -2.96 -17.38 9.50
C THR A 37 -3.89 -17.54 8.29
N SER A 38 -5.20 -17.38 8.51
CA SER A 38 -6.21 -17.15 7.47
C SER A 38 -6.28 -15.69 7.03
N LYS A 39 -5.51 -14.79 7.63
CA LYS A 39 -5.60 -13.35 7.39
C LYS A 39 -4.87 -12.91 6.12
N ILE A 40 -5.44 -11.93 5.46
CA ILE A 40 -4.91 -11.28 4.27
C ILE A 40 -4.80 -9.79 4.59
N LEU A 41 -3.60 -9.24 4.36
CA LEU A 41 -3.37 -7.81 4.41
C LEU A 41 -3.61 -7.24 3.02
N TYR A 42 -4.61 -6.37 2.90
CA TYR A 42 -4.90 -5.62 1.70
C TYR A 42 -4.20 -4.27 1.75
N LYS A 43 -3.67 -3.84 0.61
CA LYS A 43 -3.31 -2.46 0.32
C LYS A 43 -4.25 -2.00 -0.78
N TYR A 44 -4.88 -0.84 -0.62
CA TYR A 44 -5.82 -0.34 -1.61
C TYR A 44 -5.62 1.14 -1.91
N ASP A 45 -6.02 1.53 -3.10
CA ASP A 45 -6.12 2.91 -3.57
C ASP A 45 -7.42 2.99 -4.40
N ALA A 46 -8.38 3.78 -3.92
CA ALA A 46 -9.75 3.80 -4.44
C ALA A 46 -10.21 5.24 -4.72
N TRP A 47 -10.81 5.43 -5.89
CA TRP A 47 -11.39 6.70 -6.32
C TRP A 47 -12.91 6.58 -6.47
N GLY A 48 -13.64 7.45 -5.78
CA GLY A 48 -15.10 7.49 -5.72
C GLY A 48 -15.62 8.79 -6.31
N GLY A 49 -16.09 8.76 -7.56
CA GLY A 49 -16.54 9.96 -8.26
C GLY A 49 -15.42 11.00 -8.41
N ARG A 50 -15.79 12.29 -8.46
CA ARG A 50 -14.84 13.37 -8.81
C ARG A 50 -13.83 13.70 -7.71
N ASP A 51 -14.28 13.68 -6.45
CA ASP A 51 -13.55 14.31 -5.34
C ASP A 51 -13.39 13.37 -4.12
N SER A 52 -13.69 12.06 -4.24
CA SER A 52 -13.48 11.10 -3.15
C SER A 52 -12.29 10.20 -3.46
N HIS A 53 -11.31 10.19 -2.58
CA HIS A 53 -10.13 9.34 -2.65
C HIS A 53 -9.91 8.68 -1.29
N ALA A 54 -9.64 7.38 -1.30
CA ALA A 54 -9.33 6.63 -0.10
C ALA A 54 -8.23 5.63 -0.41
N PHE A 55 -7.23 5.54 0.46
CA PHE A 55 -6.16 4.56 0.35
C PHE A 55 -5.76 4.10 1.76
N GLY A 56 -5.12 2.94 1.84
CA GLY A 56 -4.66 2.43 3.12
C GLY A 56 -4.44 0.94 3.12
N TYR A 57 -4.40 0.39 4.34
CA TYR A 57 -4.27 -1.04 4.59
C TYR A 57 -5.45 -1.53 5.39
N ILE A 58 -5.98 -2.71 5.04
CA ILE A 58 -7.07 -3.37 5.77
C ILE A 58 -6.67 -4.83 6.00
N LEU A 59 -6.89 -5.32 7.22
CA LEU A 59 -6.71 -6.72 7.58
C LEU A 59 -8.06 -7.43 7.52
N LEU A 60 -8.18 -8.50 6.72
CA LEU A 60 -9.42 -9.29 6.65
C LEU A 60 -9.10 -10.78 6.76
N ASP A 61 -10.09 -11.59 7.18
CA ASP A 61 -10.03 -13.02 6.93
C ASP A 61 -10.09 -13.34 5.42
N SER A 62 -9.44 -14.43 5.00
CA SER A 62 -9.49 -14.90 3.61
C SER A 62 -10.89 -15.21 3.08
N THR A 63 -11.87 -15.40 3.97
CA THR A 63 -13.27 -15.65 3.63
C THR A 63 -14.09 -14.38 3.46
N GLU A 64 -13.57 -13.22 3.87
CA GLU A 64 -14.26 -11.95 3.80
C GLU A 64 -14.04 -11.27 2.44
N ASN A 65 -15.04 -10.50 2.02
CA ASN A 65 -14.95 -9.67 0.83
C ASN A 65 -14.38 -8.31 1.18
N PHE A 66 -13.55 -7.77 0.29
CA PHE A 66 -13.01 -6.43 0.44
C PHE A 66 -14.11 -5.39 0.14
N GLU A 67 -14.19 -4.37 0.99
CA GLU A 67 -15.01 -3.17 0.80
C GLU A 67 -14.20 -1.96 1.27
N VAL A 68 -14.34 -0.82 0.58
CA VAL A 68 -13.67 0.41 0.99
C VAL A 68 -14.35 0.95 2.25
N ASP A 69 -13.70 0.77 3.39
CA ASP A 69 -14.13 1.27 4.69
C ASP A 69 -12.94 1.89 5.42
N ILE A 70 -12.86 3.22 5.36
CA ILE A 70 -11.76 4.00 5.95
C ILE A 70 -11.69 3.81 7.47
N SER A 71 -12.81 3.45 8.13
CA SER A 71 -12.83 3.20 9.57
C SER A 71 -12.08 1.92 9.98
N LYS A 72 -11.81 1.03 9.02
CA LYS A 72 -11.03 -0.21 9.20
C LYS A 72 -9.59 -0.07 8.73
N ASN A 73 -9.14 1.15 8.43
CA ASN A 73 -7.76 1.35 8.04
C ASN A 73 -6.82 1.07 9.21
N LEU A 74 -5.84 0.22 8.95
CA LEU A 74 -4.72 0.06 9.86
C LEU A 74 -3.94 1.39 9.92
N PRO A 75 -3.42 1.77 11.09
CA PRO A 75 -2.88 3.10 11.32
C PRO A 75 -1.42 3.16 10.87
N PHE A 76 -1.15 2.85 9.60
CA PHE A 76 0.16 3.00 8.99
C PHE A 76 0.06 3.14 7.47
N SER A 77 1.05 3.83 6.89
CA SER A 77 1.19 4.01 5.44
C SER A 77 2.28 3.13 4.83
N TYR A 78 3.21 2.61 5.65
CA TYR A 78 4.31 1.77 5.22
C TYR A 78 4.54 0.62 6.19
N LEU A 79 4.87 -0.57 5.68
CA LEU A 79 5.37 -1.67 6.50
C LEU A 79 6.85 -1.47 6.82
N GLU A 80 7.22 -1.65 8.09
CA GLU A 80 8.62 -1.70 8.52
C GLU A 80 9.25 -3.06 8.17
N ASN A 81 8.49 -4.14 8.35
CA ASN A 81 8.91 -5.53 8.20
C ASN A 81 7.78 -6.37 7.57
N ILE A 82 8.08 -7.63 7.20
CA ILE A 82 7.07 -8.57 6.73
C ILE A 82 6.08 -8.86 7.88
N PRO A 83 4.76 -8.71 7.66
CA PRO A 83 3.73 -9.10 8.62
C PRO A 83 3.88 -10.53 9.11
N SER A 84 3.59 -10.76 10.39
CA SER A 84 3.58 -12.09 10.99
C SER A 84 2.26 -12.37 11.69
N LYS A 85 2.00 -13.64 12.01
CA LYS A 85 0.81 -14.06 12.78
C LYS A 85 0.67 -13.43 14.18
N LYS A 86 1.70 -12.72 14.67
CA LYS A 86 1.70 -12.11 16.01
C LYS A 86 1.68 -10.59 15.95
N HIS A 87 2.32 -10.01 14.93
CA HIS A 87 2.46 -8.56 14.86
C HIS A 87 2.60 -8.05 13.43
N ILE A 88 2.12 -6.84 13.23
CA ILE A 88 2.36 -5.98 12.07
C ILE A 88 3.06 -4.72 12.58
N GLN A 89 4.17 -4.36 11.95
CA GLN A 89 4.93 -3.15 12.29
C GLN A 89 4.88 -2.19 11.11
N GLY A 90 4.34 -1.00 11.37
CA GLY A 90 4.14 0.04 10.39
C GLY A 90 4.81 1.35 10.76
N VAL A 91 4.84 2.23 9.78
CA VAL A 91 5.28 3.62 9.89
C VAL A 91 4.20 4.50 9.27
N ASP A 92 3.91 5.59 9.96
CA ASP A 92 3.07 6.67 9.43
C ASP A 92 3.69 8.03 9.68
N CYS A 93 3.09 9.05 9.09
CA CYS A 93 3.49 10.44 9.29
C CYS A 93 2.30 11.32 9.68
N GLU A 94 2.54 12.21 10.62
CA GLU A 94 1.63 13.30 10.95
C GLU A 94 2.11 14.58 10.28
N GLU A 95 1.19 15.29 9.63
CA GLU A 95 1.42 16.66 9.19
C GLU A 95 1.65 17.55 10.41
N PRO A 96 2.51 18.57 10.31
CA PRO A 96 2.67 19.53 11.39
C PRO A 96 1.37 20.31 11.60
N ASP A 97 1.14 20.76 12.82
CA ASP A 97 0.08 21.71 13.12
C ASP A 97 0.37 23.04 12.39
N TYR A 98 -0.34 23.27 11.27
CA TYR A 98 -0.19 24.43 10.40
C TYR A 98 -0.80 25.72 10.99
N GLU A 99 -1.27 25.74 12.24
CA GLU A 99 -1.74 26.99 12.86
C GLU A 99 -0.63 28.06 13.01
N ASN A 100 0.65 27.72 12.78
CA ASN A 100 1.79 28.65 12.81
C ASN A 100 2.74 28.52 11.60
N ILE A 101 2.21 28.67 10.38
CA ILE A 101 2.93 28.59 9.08
C ILE A 101 4.17 29.50 8.96
N ASP A 102 4.28 30.57 9.76
CA ASP A 102 5.36 31.56 9.65
C ASP A 102 6.73 31.08 10.17
N LYS A 103 6.83 29.87 10.76
CA LYS A 103 8.11 29.32 11.24
C LYS A 103 8.51 28.10 10.42
N LYS A 104 9.73 28.14 9.87
CA LYS A 104 10.38 26.96 9.27
C LYS A 104 10.37 25.83 10.29
N VAL A 105 9.53 24.82 10.06
CA VAL A 105 9.43 23.63 10.90
C VAL A 105 10.79 22.91 10.86
N LYS A 106 11.36 22.66 12.04
CA LYS A 106 12.63 21.91 12.14
C LYS A 106 12.33 20.44 11.86
N GLU A 107 13.06 19.87 10.91
CA GLU A 107 12.97 18.47 10.51
C GLU A 107 13.34 17.53 11.68
N ILE A 108 12.47 16.57 12.00
CA ILE A 108 12.68 15.52 13.00
C ILE A 108 12.66 14.15 12.30
N PHE A 109 13.78 13.44 12.36
CA PHE A 109 13.96 12.15 11.66
C PHE A 109 13.70 10.92 12.53
N THR A 110 13.43 11.09 13.81
CA THR A 110 13.09 10.01 14.76
C THR A 110 11.59 9.99 15.03
N PRO A 111 11.01 8.87 15.48
CA PRO A 111 9.59 8.82 15.81
C PRO A 111 9.20 9.88 16.85
N LEU A 112 8.09 10.57 16.62
CA LEU A 112 7.45 11.48 17.57
C LEU A 112 6.75 10.71 18.68
N ASN A 113 6.02 9.66 18.28
CA ASN A 113 5.32 8.78 19.18
C ASN A 113 5.28 7.34 18.61
N ASN A 114 4.72 6.42 19.39
CA ASN A 114 4.38 5.08 18.92
C ASN A 114 2.97 4.78 19.39
N ILE A 115 2.16 4.23 18.50
CA ILE A 115 0.83 3.72 18.81
C ILE A 115 0.83 2.21 18.71
N SER A 116 -0.04 1.58 19.50
CA SER A 116 -0.21 0.14 19.47
C SER A 116 -1.67 -0.21 19.68
N GLU A 117 -2.17 -1.09 18.84
CA GLU A 117 -3.52 -1.64 18.93
C GLU A 117 -3.49 -3.13 18.63
N THR A 118 -4.64 -3.79 18.76
CA THR A 118 -4.79 -5.20 18.43
C THR A 118 -6.02 -5.36 17.58
N GLU A 119 -5.83 -5.95 16.41
CA GLU A 119 -6.89 -6.24 15.46
C GLU A 119 -6.78 -7.72 15.08
N GLU A 120 -7.89 -8.45 15.17
CA GLU A 120 -7.94 -9.85 14.74
C GLU A 120 -6.82 -10.73 15.36
N GLU A 121 -6.55 -10.53 16.66
CA GLU A 121 -5.49 -11.20 17.45
C GLU A 121 -4.04 -10.88 17.03
N ILE A 122 -3.84 -9.93 16.11
CA ILE A 122 -2.54 -9.46 15.66
C ILE A 122 -2.23 -8.11 16.30
N GLU A 123 -1.07 -7.97 16.94
CA GLU A 123 -0.61 -6.72 17.52
C GLU A 123 -0.11 -5.77 16.41
N ILE A 124 -0.73 -4.60 16.28
CA ILE A 124 -0.32 -3.59 15.31
C ILE A 124 0.46 -2.52 16.05
N LYS A 125 1.69 -2.25 15.59
CA LYS A 125 2.57 -1.22 16.15
C LYS A 125 2.96 -0.24 15.06
N THR A 126 2.68 1.03 15.28
CA THR A 126 3.06 2.09 14.34
C THR A 126 3.98 3.09 14.99
N LYS A 127 5.09 3.39 14.32
CA LYS A 127 5.94 4.55 14.61
C LYS A 127 5.41 5.75 13.83
N ILE A 128 5.07 6.83 14.54
CA ILE A 128 4.61 8.06 13.90
C ILE A 128 5.77 9.04 13.81
N TYR A 129 6.02 9.53 12.60
CA TYR A 129 7.06 10.52 12.31
C TYR A 129 6.45 11.87 11.94
N GLN A 130 7.27 12.90 12.01
CA GLN A 130 6.93 14.19 11.42
C GLN A 130 7.00 14.10 9.90
N TYR A 131 5.98 14.59 9.19
CA TYR A 131 5.95 14.62 7.74
C TYR A 131 7.15 15.33 7.11
N GLU A 132 7.60 16.48 7.63
CA GLU A 132 8.77 17.20 7.09
C GLU A 132 10.05 16.36 7.16
N GLY A 133 10.30 15.70 8.29
CA GLY A 133 11.47 14.83 8.43
C GLY A 133 11.38 13.59 7.53
N PHE A 134 10.19 13.00 7.42
CA PHE A 134 9.94 11.85 6.56
C PHE A 134 10.11 12.18 5.08
N SER A 135 9.44 13.23 4.60
CA SER A 135 9.50 13.69 3.20
C SER A 135 10.90 14.14 2.80
N LYS A 136 11.65 14.79 3.69
CA LYS A 136 13.04 15.21 3.42
C LYS A 136 13.97 14.04 3.11
N ARG A 137 13.75 12.89 3.73
CA ARG A 137 14.50 11.64 3.48
C ARG A 137 13.85 10.76 2.41
N SER A 138 12.69 11.17 1.91
CA SER A 138 11.98 10.57 0.78
C SER A 138 12.52 11.11 -0.55
N SER A 139 13.84 11.11 -0.69
CA SER A 139 14.53 11.57 -1.89
C SER A 139 15.20 10.39 -2.58
N GLY A 140 14.74 10.08 -3.80
CA GLY A 140 15.36 9.08 -4.66
C GLY A 140 14.32 8.26 -5.39
N LEU A 141 14.43 8.31 -6.72
CA LEU A 141 13.59 7.59 -7.65
C LEU A 141 14.50 6.74 -8.53
N GLY A 142 14.29 5.44 -8.55
CA GLY A 142 14.97 4.53 -9.48
C GLY A 142 13.98 3.90 -10.43
N THR A 143 14.18 4.05 -11.74
CA THR A 143 13.34 3.37 -12.74
C THR A 143 14.20 2.46 -13.60
N PHE A 144 14.03 1.16 -13.46
CA PHE A 144 14.91 0.18 -14.12
C PHE A 144 14.14 -0.91 -14.87
N GLU A 145 14.72 -1.40 -15.95
CA GLU A 145 14.40 -2.73 -16.47
C GLU A 145 15.32 -3.74 -15.81
N PHE A 146 14.79 -4.88 -15.37
CA PHE A 146 15.59 -5.99 -14.84
C PHE A 146 15.52 -7.21 -15.75
N GLU A 147 16.59 -7.99 -15.80
CA GLU A 147 16.63 -9.20 -16.62
C GLU A 147 16.11 -10.42 -15.85
N ASN A 148 16.58 -10.59 -14.61
CA ASN A 148 16.22 -11.71 -13.73
C ASN A 148 16.19 -11.26 -12.28
N PHE A 149 15.62 -12.11 -11.42
CA PHE A 149 15.58 -11.87 -9.98
C PHE A 149 15.89 -13.15 -9.20
N LYS A 150 16.29 -12.98 -7.94
CA LYS A 150 16.38 -14.04 -6.95
C LYS A 150 15.65 -13.62 -5.69
N GLU A 151 14.72 -14.46 -5.26
CA GLU A 151 13.96 -14.25 -4.06
C GLU A 151 14.49 -15.15 -2.92
N THR A 152 14.67 -14.57 -1.74
CA THR A 152 14.85 -15.33 -0.48
C THR A 152 13.64 -15.11 0.41
N ARG A 153 13.62 -15.67 1.63
CA ARG A 153 12.51 -15.44 2.56
C ARG A 153 12.30 -13.95 2.86
N ASP A 154 13.38 -13.22 3.14
CA ASP A 154 13.31 -11.84 3.66
C ASP A 154 13.71 -10.75 2.66
N SER A 155 14.21 -11.13 1.48
CA SER A 155 14.72 -10.19 0.49
C SER A 155 14.47 -10.63 -0.94
N ILE A 156 14.56 -9.67 -1.85
CA ILE A 156 14.61 -9.88 -3.29
C ILE A 156 15.85 -9.19 -3.86
N ILE A 157 16.47 -9.81 -4.86
CA ILE A 157 17.60 -9.26 -5.60
C ILE A 157 17.21 -9.23 -7.07
N PHE A 158 17.29 -8.06 -7.69
CA PHE A 158 17.15 -7.89 -9.14
C PHE A 158 18.53 -7.76 -9.76
N TYR A 159 18.71 -8.32 -10.96
CA TYR A 159 20.00 -8.38 -11.65
C TYR A 159 19.94 -7.70 -13.02
N ASN A 160 21.09 -7.18 -13.44
CA ASN A 160 21.33 -6.51 -14.73
C ASN A 160 20.34 -5.36 -14.96
N LEU A 161 20.38 -4.35 -14.09
CA LEU A 161 19.42 -3.26 -14.12
C LEU A 161 19.84 -2.21 -15.14
N ASN A 162 18.96 -2.01 -16.12
CA ASN A 162 19.12 -0.96 -17.11
C ASN A 162 18.28 0.26 -16.69
N ASP A 163 18.92 1.42 -16.49
CA ASP A 163 18.22 2.66 -16.16
C ASP A 163 17.40 3.15 -17.37
N ILE A 164 16.11 3.40 -17.16
CA ILE A 164 15.18 3.90 -18.20
C ILE A 164 14.98 5.42 -18.09
N LYS A 165 15.02 5.99 -16.89
CA LYS A 165 14.54 7.36 -16.63
C LYS A 165 15.30 8.18 -15.59
N SER A 166 16.07 7.56 -14.70
CA SER A 166 16.71 8.27 -13.57
C SER A 166 17.85 9.19 -14.01
N MET A 167 18.26 9.14 -15.30
CA MET A 167 19.36 9.93 -15.88
C MET A 167 20.71 9.76 -15.14
N GLU A 168 20.83 8.73 -14.30
CA GLU A 168 22.10 8.35 -13.68
C GLU A 168 22.89 7.51 -14.71
N PRO A 169 24.15 7.86 -15.01
CA PRO A 169 24.91 7.24 -16.10
C PRO A 169 25.37 5.79 -15.82
N GLU A 170 24.96 5.19 -14.71
CA GLU A 170 25.52 3.93 -14.23
C GLU A 170 24.54 2.76 -14.39
N HIS A 171 24.98 1.76 -15.16
CA HIS A 171 24.41 0.42 -15.12
C HIS A 171 24.55 -0.15 -13.70
N LEU A 172 23.45 -0.59 -13.09
CA LEU A 172 23.48 -1.20 -11.77
C LEU A 172 23.40 -2.72 -11.92
N ASP A 173 24.49 -3.42 -11.61
CA ASP A 173 24.55 -4.88 -11.75
C ASP A 173 23.49 -5.60 -10.90
N SER A 174 23.18 -5.07 -9.72
CA SER A 174 22.13 -5.63 -8.87
C SER A 174 21.52 -4.65 -7.88
N LEU A 175 20.26 -4.87 -7.54
CA LEU A 175 19.52 -4.16 -6.49
C LEU A 175 18.93 -5.17 -5.51
N LYS A 176 19.41 -5.13 -4.28
CA LYS A 176 18.94 -5.99 -3.19
C LYS A 176 18.04 -5.20 -2.24
N LEU A 177 16.82 -5.69 -2.05
CA LEU A 177 15.78 -5.03 -1.26
C LEU A 177 15.19 -6.01 -0.24
N LYS A 178 14.79 -5.51 0.93
CA LYS A 178 14.00 -6.29 1.88
C LYS A 178 12.55 -6.37 1.41
N LYS A 179 11.89 -7.48 1.69
CA LYS A 179 10.44 -7.61 1.45
C LYS A 179 9.67 -6.87 2.52
N LYS A 180 8.81 -5.93 2.12
CA LYS A 180 7.91 -5.15 2.98
C LYS A 180 6.86 -4.45 2.11
N ASN A 181 7.25 -3.40 1.41
CA ASN A 181 6.41 -2.52 0.59
C ASN A 181 6.71 -2.77 -0.89
N ILE A 182 6.56 -4.02 -1.32
CA ILE A 182 6.73 -4.44 -2.71
C ILE A 182 5.34 -4.73 -3.27
N VAL A 183 4.97 -4.03 -4.33
CA VAL A 183 3.70 -4.20 -5.04
C VAL A 183 3.97 -4.65 -6.46
N ILE A 184 3.37 -5.76 -6.87
CA ILE A 184 3.42 -6.25 -8.25
C ILE A 184 2.09 -5.93 -8.93
N ARG A 185 2.15 -5.06 -9.94
CA ARG A 185 1.05 -4.81 -10.87
C ARG A 185 1.10 -5.83 -12.01
N GLN A 186 -0.04 -6.37 -12.40
CA GLN A 186 -0.11 -7.47 -13.37
C GLN A 186 -1.35 -7.37 -14.26
N ASN A 187 -1.25 -7.92 -15.47
CA ASN A 187 -2.42 -8.02 -16.35
C ASN A 187 -3.27 -9.28 -16.04
N LYS A 188 -4.42 -9.41 -16.73
CA LYS A 188 -5.33 -10.58 -16.60
C LYS A 188 -4.69 -11.94 -16.88
N ASN A 189 -3.53 -11.95 -17.55
CA ASN A 189 -2.75 -13.16 -17.80
C ASN A 189 -1.63 -13.38 -16.76
N PHE A 190 -1.66 -12.66 -15.64
CA PHE A 190 -0.63 -12.65 -14.59
C PHE A 190 0.76 -12.23 -15.09
N GLU A 191 0.86 -11.50 -16.20
CA GLU A 191 2.13 -10.93 -16.66
C GLU A 191 2.40 -9.66 -15.89
N ILE A 192 3.63 -9.50 -15.41
CA ILE A 192 4.05 -8.33 -14.64
C ILE A 192 4.07 -7.12 -15.56
N ILE A 193 3.36 -6.07 -15.15
CA ILE A 193 3.37 -4.76 -15.79
C ILE A 193 4.46 -3.91 -15.14
N SER A 194 4.45 -3.84 -13.80
CA SER A 194 5.47 -3.16 -13.01
C SER A 194 5.60 -3.78 -11.63
N ILE A 195 6.75 -3.51 -10.99
CA ILE A 195 6.99 -3.78 -9.57
C ILE A 195 7.38 -2.45 -8.94
N ASP A 196 6.56 -2.00 -8.00
CA ASP A 196 6.73 -0.74 -7.30
C ASP A 196 7.23 -1.05 -5.88
N ILE A 197 8.32 -0.40 -5.46
CA ILE A 197 8.97 -0.70 -4.18
C ILE A 197 9.28 0.57 -3.40
N GLU A 198 8.75 0.65 -2.18
CA GLU A 198 9.11 1.71 -1.22
C GLU A 198 10.15 1.16 -0.21
N ASP A 199 11.41 1.57 -0.39
CA ASP A 199 12.52 1.14 0.46
C ASP A 199 12.80 2.13 1.60
N LEU A 200 11.93 2.08 2.61
CA LEU A 200 12.12 2.80 3.87
C LEU A 200 13.18 2.13 4.75
N ILE A 201 14.35 2.75 4.92
CA ILE A 201 15.45 2.27 5.75
C ILE A 201 15.49 3.06 7.05
N LEU A 202 15.33 2.35 8.16
CA LEU A 202 15.43 2.91 9.51
C LEU A 202 16.73 2.47 10.20
N SER A 203 17.30 3.36 11.00
CA SER A 203 18.40 3.04 11.92
C SER A 203 17.93 2.06 12.99
N LYS A 204 18.62 0.93 13.14
CA LYS A 204 18.29 -0.07 14.17
C LYS A 204 18.42 0.45 15.61
N LYS A 205 19.26 1.46 15.84
CA LYS A 205 19.56 1.98 17.18
C LYS A 205 18.61 3.08 17.60
N THR A 206 18.28 3.98 16.67
CA THR A 206 17.57 5.23 16.95
C THR A 206 16.20 5.29 16.32
N ASN A 207 15.84 4.34 15.44
CA ASN A 207 14.70 4.42 14.53
C ASN A 207 14.71 5.68 13.66
N GLU A 208 15.86 6.30 13.47
CA GLU A 208 16.00 7.43 12.55
C GLU A 208 15.74 7.00 11.10
N ILE A 209 15.01 7.80 10.33
CA ILE A 209 14.83 7.60 8.89
C ILE A 209 16.16 7.88 8.19
N LEU A 210 16.79 6.84 7.65
CA LEU A 210 18.05 6.95 6.92
C LEU A 210 17.80 7.23 5.44
N SER A 211 16.76 6.62 4.88
CA SER A 211 16.41 6.70 3.46
C SER A 211 14.97 6.25 3.27
N ASN A 212 14.27 6.83 2.30
CA ASN A 212 13.00 6.31 1.79
C ASN A 212 13.02 6.48 0.26
N LYS A 213 13.42 5.42 -0.46
CA LYS A 213 13.56 5.48 -1.93
C LYS A 213 12.44 4.70 -2.60
N THR A 214 11.95 5.22 -3.71
CA THR A 214 10.96 4.54 -4.53
C THR A 214 11.64 3.95 -5.77
N TYR A 215 11.35 2.68 -6.04
CA TYR A 215 11.82 1.98 -7.23
C TYR A 215 10.65 1.51 -8.07
N PHE A 216 10.73 1.75 -9.38
CA PHE A 216 9.83 1.21 -10.38
C PHE A 216 10.62 0.26 -11.28
N LEU A 217 10.29 -1.02 -11.22
CA LEU A 217 10.99 -2.07 -11.96
C LEU A 217 10.05 -2.69 -12.98
N THR A 218 10.55 -2.93 -14.19
CA THR A 218 9.83 -3.65 -15.25
C THR A 218 10.70 -4.80 -15.76
N PRO A 219 10.14 -5.97 -16.08
CA PRO A 219 10.95 -7.06 -16.59
C PRO A 219 11.29 -6.80 -18.06
N LYS A 220 12.56 -7.00 -18.43
CA LYS A 220 13.05 -6.85 -19.82
C LYS A 220 12.38 -7.84 -20.79
N THR A 221 11.89 -8.96 -20.27
CA THR A 221 11.14 -9.98 -21.03
C THR A 221 9.84 -10.31 -20.31
N LYS A 222 8.85 -10.87 -21.02
CA LYS A 222 7.57 -11.24 -20.41
C LYS A 222 7.78 -12.20 -19.24
N MET A 223 7.33 -11.79 -18.05
CA MET A 223 7.50 -12.54 -16.81
C MET A 223 6.16 -12.66 -16.09
N LYS A 224 5.89 -13.83 -15.49
CA LYS A 224 4.67 -14.06 -14.72
C LYS A 224 4.87 -13.72 -13.24
N SER A 225 3.88 -13.09 -12.63
CA SER A 225 3.91 -12.70 -11.21
C SER A 225 3.87 -13.88 -10.24
N ASN A 226 3.40 -15.05 -10.69
CA ASN A 226 3.40 -16.29 -9.91
C ASN A 226 4.81 -16.88 -9.69
N LEU A 227 5.83 -16.36 -10.38
CA LEU A 227 7.24 -16.68 -10.10
C LEU A 227 7.72 -16.08 -8.77
N PHE A 228 7.04 -15.04 -8.27
CA PHE A 228 7.29 -14.44 -6.98
C PHE A 228 6.45 -15.16 -5.92
N SER A 229 6.92 -15.26 -4.69
CA SER A 229 6.09 -15.79 -3.60
C SER A 229 4.92 -14.84 -3.27
N ASN A 230 3.96 -15.33 -2.49
CA ASN A 230 2.88 -14.53 -1.92
C ASN A 230 3.22 -13.99 -0.51
N TYR A 231 4.50 -14.09 -0.10
CA TYR A 231 4.97 -13.75 1.25
C TYR A 231 5.82 -12.48 1.22
N GLY A 232 5.35 -11.43 1.91
CA GLY A 232 6.02 -10.13 1.97
C GLY A 232 5.97 -9.32 0.66
N ILE A 233 5.10 -9.72 -0.28
CA ILE A 233 4.90 -9.09 -1.58
C ILE A 233 3.41 -8.97 -1.81
N PHE A 234 2.94 -7.77 -2.09
CA PHE A 234 1.57 -7.51 -2.50
C PHE A 234 1.42 -7.77 -3.99
N LYS A 235 0.39 -8.52 -4.38
CA LYS A 235 0.04 -8.74 -5.78
C LYS A 235 -1.33 -8.15 -6.06
N GLU A 236 -1.45 -7.53 -7.22
CA GLU A 236 -2.71 -6.96 -7.70
C GLU A 236 -3.78 -8.05 -7.81
N ARG A 237 -4.96 -7.75 -7.26
CA ARG A 237 -6.14 -8.59 -7.31
C ARG A 237 -7.05 -8.04 -8.40
N LEU A 238 -7.09 -8.78 -9.52
CA LEU A 238 -7.90 -8.46 -10.71
C LEU A 238 -9.29 -9.09 -10.66
#